data_AF-A0A4P7YKL8-F1
#
_entry.id   AF-A0A4P7YKL8-F1
#
_cell.length_a   1.000
_cell.length_b   1.000
_cell.length_c   1.000
_cell.angle_alpha   90.00
_cell.angle_beta   90.00
_cell.angle_gamma   90.00
#
_symmetry.space_group_name_H-M   'P 1'
#
loop_
_entity.id
_entity.type
_entity.pdbx_description
1 polymer ?
#
loop_
_entity_poly.entity_id
_entity_poly.type
_entity_poly.pdbx_seq_one_letter_code
_entity_poly.pdbx_strand_id
1 'polypeptide(L)'
;MQVDNRILDDLARVAGGALGAFSSLREEAEGQLRAQLERILSRMDVVSREEYEAVRAMAAKAREEQEVMAERLAALEATVASLSAAKAPLPVVVEPAGVPAVAETGPGKPEDTANPAA
;
A
#
# COMPACT_ATOMS: atom_id res chain seq x y z
N MET A 1 45.29 60.63 35.20
CA MET A 1 44.77 59.24 35.10
C MET A 1 43.33 59.28 34.59
N GLN A 2 43.11 59.47 33.28
CA GLN A 2 41.73 59.60 32.74
C GLN A 2 41.59 59.22 31.25
N VAL A 3 42.58 58.53 30.69
CA VAL A 3 42.62 58.20 29.26
C VAL A 3 42.06 56.79 28.99
N ASP A 4 42.10 55.90 29.99
CA ASP A 4 41.72 54.49 29.83
C ASP A 4 40.21 54.24 29.69
N ASN A 5 39.36 55.12 30.23
CA ASN A 5 37.90 54.93 30.17
C ASN A 5 37.28 55.27 28.80
N ARG A 6 37.87 56.18 28.00
CA ARG A 6 37.25 56.63 26.74
C ARG A 6 37.37 55.59 25.63
N ILE A 7 38.49 54.87 25.55
CA ILE A 7 38.68 53.81 24.54
C ILE A 7 37.75 52.62 24.83
N LEU A 8 37.56 52.30 26.12
CA LEU A 8 36.62 51.26 26.54
C LEU A 8 35.16 51.64 26.27
N ASP A 9 34.79 52.92 26.44
CA ASP A 9 33.44 53.43 26.17
C ASP A 9 33.11 53.43 24.66
N ASP A 10 34.06 53.88 23.82
CA ASP A 10 33.90 53.83 22.37
C ASP A 10 33.82 52.38 21.86
N LEU A 11 34.62 51.47 22.42
CA LEU A 11 34.53 50.04 22.12
C LEU A 11 33.20 49.44 22.57
N ALA A 12 32.68 49.82 23.75
CA ALA A 12 31.39 49.35 24.24
C ALA A 12 30.24 49.86 23.36
N ARG A 13 30.34 51.10 22.87
CA ARG A 13 29.35 51.69 21.95
C ARG A 13 29.38 51.02 20.58
N VAL A 14 30.57 50.74 20.05
CA VAL A 14 30.74 50.00 18.79
C VAL A 14 30.31 48.54 18.95
N ALA A 15 30.66 47.89 20.06
CA ALA A 15 30.23 46.52 20.35
C ALA A 15 28.71 46.43 20.49
N GLY A 16 28.07 47.38 21.19
CA GLY A 16 26.61 47.46 21.28
C GLY A 16 25.95 47.66 19.91
N GLY A 17 26.50 48.54 19.07
CA GLY A 17 26.02 48.75 17.70
C GLY A 17 26.25 47.55 16.77
N ALA A 18 27.41 46.89 16.88
CA ALA A 18 27.77 45.73 16.07
C ALA A 18 26.97 44.48 16.44
N LEU A 19 26.72 44.25 17.72
CA LEU A 19 25.86 43.15 18.18
C LEU A 19 24.41 43.33 17.66
N GLY A 20 23.89 44.56 17.67
CA GLY A 20 22.57 44.88 17.12
C GLY A 20 22.48 44.68 15.59
N ALA A 21 23.48 45.17 14.85
CA ALA A 21 23.55 44.98 13.40
C ALA A 21 23.78 43.50 12.99
N PHE A 22 24.51 42.74 13.81
CA PHE A 22 24.70 41.31 13.59
C PHE A 22 23.40 40.54 13.83
N SER A 23 22.61 40.89 14.86
CA SER A 23 21.31 40.25 15.07
C SER A 23 20.33 40.49 13.92
N SER A 24 20.29 41.68 13.33
CA SER A 24 19.42 41.95 12.19
C SER A 24 19.88 41.22 10.92
N LEU A 25 21.19 41.20 10.65
CA LEU A 25 21.76 40.44 9.53
C LEU A 25 21.50 38.94 9.67
N ARG A 26 21.55 38.42 10.91
CA ARG A 26 21.20 37.03 11.21
C ARG A 26 19.74 36.73 10.92
N GLU A 27 18.81 37.58 11.37
CA GLU A 27 17.38 37.40 11.09
C GLU A 27 17.08 37.43 9.58
N GLU A 28 17.72 38.35 8.84
CA GLU A 28 17.60 38.41 7.38
C GLU A 28 18.18 37.15 6.71
N ALA A 29 19.32 36.67 7.17
CA ALA A 29 19.95 35.45 6.66
C ALA A 29 19.10 34.20 6.95
N GLU A 30 18.54 34.07 8.16
CA GLU A 30 17.63 32.98 8.53
C GLU A 30 16.35 33.01 7.65
N GLY A 31 15.79 34.19 7.40
CA GLY A 31 14.65 34.37 6.50
C GLY A 31 14.97 33.96 5.06
N GLN A 32 16.11 34.38 4.53
CA GLN A 32 16.56 33.99 3.18
C GLN A 32 16.85 32.50 3.06
N LEU A 33 17.47 31.90 4.09
CA LEU A 33 17.73 30.47 4.15
C LEU A 33 16.42 29.68 4.14
N ARG A 34 15.45 30.07 4.97
CA ARG A 34 14.14 29.43 5.03
C ARG A 34 13.41 29.52 3.68
N ALA A 35 13.42 30.68 3.05
CA ALA A 35 12.82 30.87 1.73
C ALA A 35 13.49 30.02 0.63
N GLN A 36 14.82 29.83 0.70
CA GLN A 36 15.53 28.92 -0.20
C GLN A 36 15.18 27.45 0.07
N LEU A 37 15.12 27.05 1.34
CA LEU A 37 14.73 25.69 1.72
C LEU A 37 13.30 25.37 1.28
N GLU A 38 12.35 26.27 1.50
CA GLU A 38 10.97 26.16 1.02
C GLU A 38 10.94 25.97 -0.50
N ARG A 39 11.73 26.75 -1.25
CA ARG A 39 11.82 26.66 -2.70
C ARG A 39 12.50 25.37 -3.20
N ILE A 40 13.43 24.81 -2.43
CA ILE A 40 14.05 23.52 -2.74
C ILE A 40 13.07 22.39 -2.44
N LEU A 41 12.44 22.40 -1.26
CA LEU A 41 11.41 21.43 -0.86
C LEU A 41 10.21 21.44 -1.80
N SER A 42 9.80 22.60 -2.31
CA SER A 42 8.72 22.71 -3.30
C SER A 42 9.12 22.21 -4.69
N ARG A 43 10.42 22.11 -4.98
CA ARG A 43 10.96 21.58 -6.25
C ARG A 43 11.30 20.11 -6.16
N MET A 44 11.53 19.61 -4.95
CA MET A 44 11.61 18.19 -4.67
C MET A 44 10.16 17.66 -4.63
N ASP A 45 9.88 16.49 -5.22
CA ASP A 45 8.57 15.84 -5.14
C ASP A 45 8.30 15.31 -3.71
N VAL A 46 8.25 16.20 -2.73
CA VAL A 46 8.02 15.86 -1.33
C VAL A 46 6.52 15.81 -1.12
N VAL A 47 6.01 14.60 -0.88
CA VAL A 47 4.60 14.40 -0.52
C VAL A 47 4.36 15.05 0.83
N SER A 48 3.39 15.96 0.89
CA SER A 48 3.02 16.58 2.16
C SER A 48 2.47 15.54 3.11
N ARG A 49 2.59 15.80 4.42
CA ARG A 49 2.06 14.87 5.42
C ARG A 49 0.55 14.67 5.27
N GLU A 50 -0.18 15.72 4.89
CA GLU A 50 -1.63 15.66 4.70
C GLU A 50 -2.02 14.79 3.50
N GLU A 51 -1.34 14.94 2.37
CA GLU A 51 -1.56 14.07 1.20
C GLU A 51 -1.24 12.60 1.53
N TYR A 52 -0.16 12.35 2.27
CA TYR A 52 0.19 11.01 2.71
C TYR A 52 -0.90 10.40 3.59
N GLU A 53 -1.40 11.13 4.59
CA GLU A 53 -2.46 10.62 5.47
C GLU A 53 -3.77 10.43 4.69
N ALA A 54 -4.10 11.31 3.74
CA ALA A 54 -5.28 11.18 2.88
C ALA A 54 -5.22 9.91 2.00
N VAL A 55 -4.07 9.66 1.35
CA VAL A 55 -3.87 8.45 0.53
C VAL A 55 -3.85 7.20 1.40
N ARG A 56 -3.23 7.26 2.59
CA ARG A 56 -3.22 6.15 3.54
C ARG A 56 -4.62 5.78 4.00
N ALA A 57 -5.45 6.76 4.35
CA ALA A 57 -6.83 6.54 4.75
C ALA A 57 -7.66 5.96 3.58
N MET A 58 -7.47 6.48 2.37
CA MET A 58 -8.10 5.95 1.17
C MET A 58 -7.69 4.51 0.88
N ALA A 59 -6.40 4.18 1.01
CA ALA A 59 -5.88 2.84 0.80
C ALA A 59 -6.43 1.85 1.83
N ALA A 60 -6.52 2.25 3.10
CA ALA A 60 -7.12 1.43 4.15
C ALA A 60 -8.60 1.14 3.85
N LYS A 61 -9.38 2.18 3.57
CA LYS A 61 -10.80 2.05 3.21
C LYS A 61 -11.01 1.17 1.98
N ALA A 62 -10.16 1.32 0.95
CA ALA A 62 -10.23 0.49 -0.25
C ALA A 62 -9.99 -0.99 0.05
N ARG A 63 -9.10 -1.34 1.00
CA ARG A 63 -8.90 -2.73 1.41
C ARG A 63 -10.11 -3.31 2.13
N GLU A 64 -10.71 -2.56 3.04
CA GLU A 64 -11.93 -2.97 3.73
C GLU A 64 -13.09 -3.18 2.73
N GLU A 65 -13.27 -2.25 1.79
CA GLU A 65 -14.31 -2.37 0.77
C GLU A 65 -14.06 -3.54 -0.19
N GLN A 66 -12.79 -3.86 -0.50
CA GLN A 66 -12.43 -5.03 -1.31
C GLN A 66 -12.87 -6.35 -0.67
N GLU A 67 -12.67 -6.52 0.64
CA GLU A 67 -13.09 -7.72 1.36
C GLU A 67 -14.62 -7.88 1.30
N VAL A 68 -15.36 -6.81 1.59
CA VAL A 68 -16.83 -6.80 1.51
C VAL A 68 -17.33 -7.11 0.09
N MET A 69 -16.68 -6.56 -0.93
CA MET A 69 -17.04 -6.84 -2.32
C MET A 69 -16.75 -8.30 -2.70
N ALA A 70 -15.63 -8.87 -2.24
CA ALA A 70 -15.28 -10.25 -2.50
C ALA A 70 -16.30 -11.23 -1.89
N GLU A 71 -16.75 -10.98 -0.66
CA GLU A 71 -17.81 -11.77 -0.03
C GLU A 71 -19.12 -11.71 -0.81
N ARG A 72 -19.52 -10.51 -1.23
CA ARG A 72 -20.73 -10.32 -2.06
C ARG A 72 -20.61 -11.02 -3.40
N LEU A 73 -19.45 -10.97 -4.04
CA LEU A 73 -19.17 -11.67 -5.29
C LEU A 73 -19.33 -13.18 -5.12
N ALA A 74 -18.71 -13.77 -4.10
CA ALA A 74 -18.82 -15.20 -3.83
C ALA A 74 -20.27 -15.64 -3.60
N ALA A 75 -21.05 -14.87 -2.85
CA ALA A 75 -22.47 -15.15 -2.64
C ALA A 75 -23.29 -15.07 -3.94
N LEU A 76 -22.99 -14.08 -4.79
CA LEU A 76 -23.66 -13.92 -6.08
C LEU A 76 -23.29 -15.05 -7.05
N GLU A 77 -22.02 -15.43 -7.11
CA GLU A 77 -21.51 -16.54 -7.91
C GLU A 77 -22.17 -17.86 -7.50
N ALA A 78 -22.29 -18.13 -6.20
CA ALA A 78 -23.01 -19.30 -5.69
C ALA A 78 -24.50 -19.29 -6.09
N THR A 79 -25.13 -18.11 -6.03
CA THR A 79 -26.53 -17.96 -6.45
C THR A 79 -26.68 -18.22 -7.94
N VAL A 80 -25.82 -17.66 -8.79
CA VAL A 80 -25.82 -17.90 -10.24
C VAL A 80 -25.58 -19.38 -10.55
N ALA A 81 -24.63 -20.02 -9.87
CA ALA A 81 -24.36 -21.45 -10.03
C ALA A 81 -25.60 -22.29 -9.73
N SER A 82 -26.28 -22.04 -8.60
CA SER A 82 -27.51 -22.77 -8.23
C SER A 82 -28.66 -22.55 -9.23
N LEU A 83 -28.88 -21.32 -9.69
CA LEU A 83 -29.89 -21.01 -10.70
C LEU A 83 -29.57 -21.64 -12.06
N SER A 84 -28.29 -21.69 -12.43
CA SER A 84 -27.84 -22.34 -13.66
C SER A 84 -28.03 -23.86 -13.61
N ALA A 85 -27.75 -24.48 -12.47
CA ALA A 85 -27.97 -25.91 -12.25
C ALA A 85 -29.47 -26.26 -12.24
N ALA A 86 -30.32 -25.39 -11.70
CA ALA A 86 -31.77 -25.55 -11.73
C ALA A 86 -32.37 -25.39 -13.15
N LYS A 87 -31.66 -24.71 -14.06
CA LYS A 87 -32.08 -24.53 -15.46
C LYS A 87 -31.53 -25.61 -16.40
N ALA A 88 -30.52 -26.36 -15.98
CA ALA A 88 -30.05 -27.52 -16.74
C ALA A 88 -31.22 -28.53 -16.85
N PRO A 89 -31.60 -28.96 -18.07
CA PRO A 89 -32.66 -29.93 -18.23
C PRO A 89 -32.26 -31.21 -17.49
N LEU A 90 -33.21 -31.78 -16.77
CA LEU A 90 -33.07 -33.01 -15.97
C LEU A 90 -32.14 -34.01 -16.66
N PRO A 91 -31.23 -34.68 -15.93
CA PRO A 91 -30.48 -35.78 -16.51
C PRO A 91 -31.53 -36.78 -17.01
N VAL A 92 -31.60 -36.98 -18.32
CA VAL A 92 -32.30 -38.11 -18.89
C VAL A 92 -31.57 -39.32 -18.32
N VAL A 93 -32.15 -39.90 -17.26
CA VAL A 93 -31.75 -41.19 -16.74
C VAL A 93 -32.05 -42.16 -17.86
N VAL A 94 -31.05 -42.44 -18.69
CA VAL A 94 -31.05 -43.64 -19.50
C VAL A 94 -30.76 -44.74 -18.50
N GLU A 95 -31.82 -45.34 -17.94
CA GLU A 95 -31.73 -46.66 -17.32
C GLU A 95 -31.00 -47.56 -18.32
N PRO A 96 -29.88 -48.21 -17.94
CA PRO A 96 -29.34 -49.26 -18.78
C PRO A 96 -30.34 -50.41 -18.71
N ALA A 97 -31.20 -50.49 -19.74
CA ALA A 97 -32.03 -51.63 -20.01
C ALA A 97 -31.17 -52.90 -19.91
N GLY A 98 -31.64 -53.83 -19.09
CA GLY A 98 -30.92 -55.04 -18.72
C GLY A 98 -30.41 -55.80 -19.94
N VAL A 99 -29.12 -56.09 -19.92
CA VAL A 99 -28.54 -57.19 -20.69
C VAL A 99 -28.48 -58.39 -19.73
N PRO A 100 -29.05 -59.56 -20.10
CA PRO A 100 -29.11 -60.69 -19.19
C PRO A 100 -27.72 -61.26 -18.91
N ALA A 101 -27.59 -61.78 -17.70
CA ALA A 101 -26.41 -62.42 -17.16
C ALA A 101 -25.78 -63.46 -18.10
N VAL A 102 -24.46 -63.42 -18.21
CA VAL A 102 -23.63 -64.58 -18.52
C VAL A 102 -22.64 -64.72 -17.38
N ALA A 103 -22.77 -65.81 -16.64
CA ALA A 103 -21.94 -66.19 -15.51
C ALA A 103 -20.71 -67.00 -15.97
N GLU A 104 -19.73 -67.11 -15.05
CA GLU A 104 -18.66 -68.14 -14.99
C GLU A 104 -17.45 -67.89 -15.95
N THR A 105 -16.16 -67.88 -15.55
CA THR A 105 -15.42 -68.21 -14.32
C THR A 105 -14.00 -67.59 -14.42
N GLY A 106 -13.36 -67.22 -13.30
CA GLY A 106 -11.96 -66.71 -13.24
C GLY A 106 -10.88 -67.82 -13.35
N PRO A 107 -9.65 -67.68 -12.80
CA PRO A 107 -9.03 -66.51 -12.14
C PRO A 107 -7.57 -66.22 -12.58
N GLY A 108 -7.05 -65.04 -12.28
CA GLY A 108 -5.61 -64.73 -12.40
C GLY A 108 -5.28 -63.42 -11.69
N LYS A 109 -4.79 -63.53 -10.45
CA LYS A 109 -4.34 -62.41 -9.59
C LYS A 109 -2.86 -62.05 -9.91
N PRO A 110 -2.26 -61.02 -9.29
CA PRO A 110 -1.74 -59.82 -9.96
C PRO A 110 -0.20 -59.73 -9.86
N GLU A 111 0.45 -58.87 -10.67
CA GLU A 111 1.76 -58.27 -10.36
C GLU A 111 2.15 -57.41 -11.59
N ASP A 112 2.06 -56.09 -11.46
CA ASP A 112 3.15 -55.20 -11.07
C ASP A 112 4.32 -55.23 -12.06
N THR A 113 4.37 -54.23 -12.92
CA THR A 113 5.63 -53.72 -13.48
C THR A 113 5.41 -52.31 -14.01
N ALA A 114 5.72 -51.36 -13.13
CA ALA A 114 6.52 -50.18 -13.42
C ALA A 114 6.52 -49.65 -14.86
N ASN A 115 5.85 -48.50 -15.01
CA ASN A 115 6.17 -47.46 -15.99
C ASN A 115 7.65 -47.01 -15.85
N PRO A 116 8.36 -46.84 -16.98
CA PRO A 116 9.07 -45.58 -17.10
C PRO A 116 8.93 -44.94 -18.50
N ALA A 117 8.66 -43.64 -18.47
CA ALA A 117 9.11 -42.60 -19.41
C ALA A 117 8.56 -42.60 -20.85
N ALA A 118 7.74 -41.58 -21.12
CA ALA A 118 7.75 -40.81 -22.37
C ALA A 118 7.40 -39.35 -22.05
#